data_AF-A0A094HA91-F1
#
_entry.id   AF-A0A094HA91-F1
#
_cell.length_a   1.000
_cell.length_b   1.000
_cell.length_c   1.000
_cell.angle_alpha   90.00
_cell.angle_beta   90.00
_cell.angle_gamma   90.00
#
_symmetry.space_group_name_H-M   'P 1'
#
loop_
_entity.id
_entity.type
_entity.pdbx_description
1 polymer ?
#
loop_
_entity_poly.entity_id
_entity_poly.type
_entity_poly.pdbx_seq_one_letter_code
_entity_poly.pdbx_strand_id
1 'polypeptide(L)'
;MLGRYTVVFYIVIPLAAITTLYAVLFRLDRPPRSQDLFLSPLLSSSEPLSGSEFPSLRHLCNETDWTEGLWLQCHNNVGPSKTAMRGGLSNLGNRMQTCVRLAISAGAGVIIPTFATRSDSDLLKYETEECPESLFDTEHYQQALSVACPQLNVRACKDTKGLDTTIDAKFRKYLDPSHSNGTFRALIDDTIAESGVITRPEISAKRPVRILYGDPFLAWNYTAAAETDVKNGLFRTLKYNKRLFELGGQVFAALKQTISGPVVAIHLRGETDWPGGFGRLDIQIDLYTQALLELRNSTRDVNDTATIKDVYVSCGNPSAILTFREKLEPLGETRSFEIRPKGDYGIREPGVCGLLHGDPDE
;
A
#
# COMPACT_ATOMS: atom_id res chain seq x y z
N MET A 1 -12.79 -60.37 17.42
CA MET A 1 -12.11 -59.13 17.84
C MET A 1 -10.86 -58.97 17.01
N LEU A 2 -10.89 -58.12 15.97
CA LEU A 2 -9.69 -57.73 15.21
C LEU A 2 -9.48 -56.23 15.47
N GLY A 3 -8.41 -55.89 16.20
CA GLY A 3 -8.01 -54.51 16.46
C GLY A 3 -7.37 -53.89 15.22
N ARG A 4 -7.91 -52.75 14.77
CA ARG A 4 -7.28 -51.91 13.75
C ARG A 4 -6.13 -51.12 14.39
N TYR A 5 -4.91 -51.34 13.92
CA TYR A 5 -3.77 -50.46 14.22
C TYR A 5 -3.74 -49.35 13.18
N THR A 6 -3.91 -48.10 13.61
CA THR A 6 -3.68 -46.91 12.79
C THR A 6 -2.20 -46.56 12.88
N VAL A 7 -1.46 -46.69 11.79
CA VAL A 7 -0.07 -46.20 11.69
C VAL A 7 -0.13 -44.70 11.42
N VAL A 8 0.30 -43.88 12.38
CA VAL A 8 0.46 -42.44 12.22
C VAL A 8 1.91 -42.16 11.85
N PHE A 9 2.16 -41.69 10.63
CA PHE A 9 3.47 -41.19 10.22
C PHE A 9 3.65 -39.75 10.70
N TYR A 10 4.53 -39.54 11.67
CA TYR A 10 5.02 -38.21 12.00
C TYR A 10 6.16 -37.86 11.04
N ILE A 11 5.88 -37.02 10.04
CA ILE A 11 6.95 -36.38 9.26
C ILE A 11 7.50 -35.25 10.14
N VAL A 12 8.59 -35.55 10.85
CA VAL A 12 9.37 -34.53 11.54
C VAL A 12 10.21 -33.81 10.49
N ILE A 13 9.70 -32.69 9.95
CA ILE A 13 10.51 -31.79 9.14
C ILE A 13 11.44 -31.06 10.12
N PRO A 14 12.76 -31.26 10.08
CA PRO A 14 13.66 -30.57 10.99
C PRO A 14 13.55 -29.07 10.76
N LEU A 15 13.50 -28.28 11.84
CA LEU A 15 13.38 -26.82 11.80
C LEU A 15 14.44 -26.17 10.89
N ALA A 16 15.60 -26.81 10.75
CA ALA A 16 16.66 -26.44 9.83
C ALA A 16 16.26 -26.50 8.33
N ALA A 17 15.40 -27.43 7.93
CA ALA A 17 14.91 -27.51 6.55
C ALA A 17 13.93 -26.38 6.22
N ILE A 18 13.13 -25.94 7.21
CA ILE A 18 12.21 -24.81 7.07
C ILE A 18 12.98 -23.50 6.98
N THR A 19 14.00 -23.29 7.82
CA THR A 19 14.84 -22.08 7.77
C THR A 19 15.69 -22.02 6.50
N THR A 20 16.19 -23.15 6.00
CA THR A 20 16.93 -23.21 4.74
C THR A 20 16.01 -22.94 3.54
N LEU A 21 14.78 -23.46 3.55
CA LEU A 21 13.78 -23.18 2.50
C LEU A 21 13.33 -21.71 2.52
N TYR A 22 13.18 -21.11 3.71
CA TYR A 22 12.94 -19.67 3.86
C TYR A 22 14.11 -18.84 3.33
N ALA A 23 15.35 -19.20 3.67
CA ALA A 23 16.54 -18.48 3.20
C ALA A 23 16.74 -18.60 1.68
N VAL A 24 16.38 -19.73 1.06
CA VAL A 24 16.47 -19.94 -0.39
C VAL A 24 15.35 -19.22 -1.13
N LEU A 25 14.10 -19.27 -0.64
CA LEU A 25 12.97 -18.59 -1.27
C LEU A 25 13.11 -17.06 -1.20
N PHE A 26 13.69 -16.51 -0.13
CA PHE A 26 13.94 -15.06 -0.01
C PHE A 26 15.30 -14.60 -0.56
N ARG A 27 16.25 -15.50 -0.86
CA ARG A 27 17.49 -15.16 -1.60
C ARG A 27 17.28 -15.04 -3.12
N LEU A 28 16.17 -15.54 -3.65
CA LEU A 28 15.85 -15.41 -5.08
C LEU A 28 15.38 -14.00 -5.47
N ASP A 29 15.05 -13.14 -4.50
CA ASP A 29 14.83 -11.70 -4.69
C ASP A 29 16.13 -10.91 -4.43
N ARG A 30 17.24 -11.32 -5.03
CA ARG A 30 18.37 -10.39 -5.18
C ARG A 30 17.87 -9.22 -6.02
N PRO A 31 17.93 -7.96 -5.56
CA PRO A 31 17.65 -6.84 -6.43
C PRO A 31 18.59 -6.92 -7.63
N PRO A 32 18.11 -6.64 -8.86
CA PRO A 32 18.98 -6.62 -10.03
C PRO A 32 20.16 -5.68 -9.76
N ARG A 33 21.34 -6.08 -10.24
CA ARG A 33 22.55 -5.25 -10.27
C ARG A 33 22.16 -3.85 -10.77
N SER A 34 22.58 -2.82 -10.03
CA SER A 34 22.14 -1.41 -10.15
C SER A 34 22.41 -0.72 -11.50
N GLN A 35 22.76 -1.44 -12.56
CA GLN A 35 23.11 -0.84 -13.85
C GLN A 35 21.88 -0.48 -14.70
N ASP A 36 20.69 -1.00 -14.39
CA ASP A 36 19.46 -0.71 -15.15
C ASP A 36 18.38 0.05 -14.36
N LEU A 37 18.68 0.52 -13.13
CA LEU A 37 17.81 1.48 -12.43
C LEU A 37 18.04 2.91 -12.96
N PHE A 38 17.92 3.08 -14.28
CA PHE A 38 17.44 4.35 -14.79
C PHE A 38 16.00 4.48 -14.32
N LEU A 39 15.82 5.12 -13.17
CA LEU A 39 14.63 5.93 -12.98
C LEU A 39 14.64 6.90 -14.16
N SER A 40 13.92 6.55 -15.23
CA SER A 40 13.49 7.52 -16.21
C SER A 40 13.01 8.71 -15.40
N PRO A 41 13.39 9.96 -15.75
CA PRO A 41 12.82 11.09 -15.08
C PRO A 41 11.32 10.87 -15.16
N LEU A 42 10.65 10.80 -14.01
CA LEU A 42 9.20 11.00 -13.92
C LEU A 42 9.00 12.47 -14.27
N LEU A 43 9.29 12.78 -15.54
CA LEU A 43 8.85 13.96 -16.22
C LEU A 43 7.35 13.94 -16.00
N SER A 44 6.86 15.05 -15.47
CA SER A 44 5.52 15.52 -15.72
C SER A 44 5.38 15.68 -17.24
N SER A 45 5.33 14.56 -17.97
CA SER A 45 5.02 14.58 -19.38
C SER A 45 3.52 14.69 -19.46
N SER A 46 3.08 15.80 -20.04
CA SER A 46 1.74 16.01 -20.58
C SER A 46 1.40 15.04 -21.72
N GLU A 47 2.01 13.85 -21.75
CA GLU A 47 1.65 12.83 -22.73
C GLU A 47 0.26 12.29 -22.38
N PRO A 48 -0.65 12.22 -23.37
CA PRO A 48 -1.96 11.68 -23.13
C PRO A 48 -1.84 10.21 -22.70
N LEU A 49 -2.48 9.89 -21.58
CA LEU A 49 -2.60 8.52 -21.08
C LEU A 49 -3.11 7.61 -22.20
N SER A 50 -2.42 6.51 -22.46
CA SER A 50 -2.81 5.54 -23.48
C SER A 50 -3.26 4.23 -22.84
N GLY A 51 -4.33 3.64 -23.36
CA GLY A 51 -4.80 2.32 -22.91
C GLY A 51 -3.75 1.22 -23.08
N SER A 52 -2.78 1.39 -23.99
CA SER A 52 -1.67 0.47 -24.17
C SER A 52 -0.70 0.41 -22.99
N GLU A 53 -0.75 1.39 -22.08
CA GLU A 53 0.06 1.41 -20.85
C GLU A 53 -0.44 0.40 -19.79
N PHE A 54 -1.65 -0.14 -19.97
CA PHE A 54 -2.34 -1.00 -18.99
C PHE A 54 -2.91 -2.30 -19.61
N PRO A 55 -2.11 -3.10 -20.35
CA PRO A 55 -2.64 -4.22 -21.15
C PRO A 55 -3.38 -5.27 -20.31
N SER A 56 -2.83 -5.68 -19.16
CA SER A 56 -3.44 -6.70 -18.31
C SER A 56 -4.72 -6.22 -17.62
N LEU A 57 -4.77 -4.94 -17.22
CA LEU A 57 -5.99 -4.34 -16.66
C LEU A 57 -7.08 -4.18 -17.72
N ARG A 58 -6.70 -3.73 -18.93
CA ARG A 58 -7.61 -3.66 -20.09
C ARG A 58 -8.19 -5.04 -20.41
N HIS A 59 -7.36 -6.07 -20.46
CA HIS A 59 -7.79 -7.44 -20.71
C HIS A 59 -8.82 -7.90 -19.67
N LEU A 60 -8.50 -7.74 -18.38
CA LEU A 60 -9.41 -8.09 -17.30
C LEU A 60 -10.77 -7.37 -17.42
N CYS A 61 -10.76 -6.09 -17.79
CA CYS A 61 -12.00 -5.32 -17.97
C CYS A 61 -12.83 -5.78 -19.17
N ASN A 62 -12.18 -6.25 -20.24
CA ASN A 62 -12.86 -6.81 -21.41
C ASN A 62 -13.51 -8.17 -21.12
N GLU A 63 -12.92 -8.97 -20.24
CA GLU A 63 -13.46 -10.27 -19.82
C GLU A 63 -14.54 -10.17 -18.74
N THR A 64 -14.67 -8.99 -18.12
CA THR A 64 -15.62 -8.78 -17.02
C THR A 64 -17.06 -8.69 -17.53
N ASP A 65 -17.96 -9.43 -16.90
CA ASP A 65 -19.41 -9.32 -17.11
C ASP A 65 -20.00 -8.18 -16.28
N TRP A 66 -20.16 -7.02 -16.93
CA TRP A 66 -20.58 -5.77 -16.31
C TRP A 66 -22.11 -5.70 -16.13
N THR A 67 -22.55 -5.25 -14.95
CA THR A 67 -23.95 -4.98 -14.61
C THR A 67 -24.15 -3.48 -14.48
N GLU A 68 -24.78 -2.86 -15.48
CA GLU A 68 -25.09 -1.43 -15.44
C GLU A 68 -25.98 -1.10 -14.23
N GLY A 69 -25.64 -0.04 -13.48
CA GLY A 69 -26.36 0.35 -12.28
C GLY A 69 -25.96 -0.39 -11.00
N LEU A 70 -25.10 -1.42 -11.06
CA LEU A 70 -24.47 -1.99 -9.87
C LEU A 70 -23.25 -1.16 -9.46
N TRP A 71 -23.20 -0.73 -8.21
CA TRP A 71 -22.11 0.08 -7.65
C TRP A 71 -21.52 -0.57 -6.41
N LEU A 72 -20.20 -0.54 -6.30
CA LEU A 72 -19.47 -0.99 -5.12
C LEU A 72 -18.86 0.21 -4.38
N GLN A 73 -19.04 0.24 -3.05
CA GLN A 73 -18.33 1.16 -2.17
C GLN A 73 -17.67 0.37 -1.04
N CYS A 74 -16.34 0.40 -0.99
CA CYS A 74 -15.57 -0.35 0.00
C CYS A 74 -15.27 0.48 1.25
N HIS A 75 -15.20 -0.17 2.42
CA HIS A 75 -14.95 0.54 3.69
C HIS A 75 -14.25 -0.34 4.74
N ASN A 76 -13.81 0.28 5.85
CA ASN A 76 -13.29 -0.41 7.03
C ASN A 76 -14.21 -0.32 8.25
N ASN A 77 -15.46 0.10 8.06
CA ASN A 77 -16.44 0.31 9.14
C ASN A 77 -15.95 1.30 10.21
N VAL A 78 -15.34 2.41 9.76
CA VAL A 78 -14.79 3.47 10.61
C VAL A 78 -15.19 4.86 10.11
N GLY A 79 -14.93 5.87 10.94
CA GLY A 79 -15.35 7.24 10.70
C GLY A 79 -16.84 7.45 11.01
N PRO A 80 -17.32 8.71 10.97
CA PRO A 80 -18.71 9.04 11.28
C PRO A 80 -19.73 8.31 10.41
N SER A 81 -19.45 8.13 9.11
CA SER A 81 -20.36 7.43 8.20
C SER A 81 -20.24 5.91 8.27
N LYS A 82 -19.22 5.38 8.94
CA LYS A 82 -18.78 3.97 8.87
C LYS A 82 -18.40 3.50 7.45
N THR A 83 -18.29 4.40 6.48
CA THR A 83 -17.93 4.07 5.09
C THR A 83 -16.49 4.43 4.72
N ALA A 84 -15.69 4.88 5.70
CA ALA A 84 -14.33 5.30 5.46
C ALA A 84 -13.31 4.15 5.55
N MET A 85 -12.18 4.33 4.85
CA MET A 85 -11.00 3.50 4.96
C MET A 85 -10.03 4.04 6.01
N ARG A 86 -9.28 3.14 6.65
CA ARG A 86 -8.21 3.50 7.59
C ARG A 86 -6.88 2.85 7.23
N GLY A 87 -5.81 3.51 7.66
CA GLY A 87 -4.45 3.01 7.62
C GLY A 87 -3.46 4.15 7.40
N GLY A 88 -2.17 3.82 7.37
CA GLY A 88 -1.17 4.75 6.83
C GLY A 88 -1.31 4.92 5.32
N LEU A 89 -0.54 5.84 4.75
CA LEU A 89 -0.59 6.22 3.32
C LEU A 89 -0.57 5.00 2.36
N SER A 90 0.36 4.07 2.56
CA SER A 90 0.47 2.85 1.74
C SER A 90 -0.78 1.97 1.86
N ASN A 91 -1.36 1.84 3.06
CA ASN A 91 -2.57 1.07 3.26
C ASN A 91 -3.76 1.71 2.53
N LEU A 92 -3.90 3.03 2.60
CA LEU A 92 -4.97 3.76 1.90
C LEU A 92 -4.85 3.59 0.37
N GLY A 93 -3.64 3.75 -0.18
CA GLY A 93 -3.38 3.50 -1.60
C GLY A 93 -3.70 2.05 -2.01
N ASN A 94 -3.23 1.06 -1.25
CA ASN A 94 -3.54 -0.36 -1.49
C ASN A 94 -5.04 -0.63 -1.50
N ARG A 95 -5.79 0.01 -0.60
CA ARG A 95 -7.24 -0.18 -0.48
C ARG A 95 -8.02 0.48 -1.60
N MET A 96 -7.63 1.67 -2.06
CA MET A 96 -8.23 2.28 -3.25
C MET A 96 -8.13 1.33 -4.45
N GLN A 97 -6.94 0.76 -4.67
CA GLN A 97 -6.71 -0.18 -5.77
C GLN A 97 -7.47 -1.49 -5.58
N THR A 98 -7.48 -2.02 -4.37
CA THR A 98 -8.21 -3.25 -4.05
C THR A 98 -9.72 -3.06 -4.26
N CYS A 99 -10.27 -1.89 -3.92
CA CYS A 99 -11.69 -1.61 -4.14
C CYS A 99 -12.06 -1.59 -5.62
N VAL A 100 -11.21 -0.99 -6.46
CA VAL A 100 -11.37 -1.07 -7.93
C VAL A 100 -11.32 -2.51 -8.41
N ARG A 101 -10.34 -3.30 -7.97
CA ARG A 101 -10.24 -4.72 -8.36
C ARG A 101 -11.49 -5.51 -7.95
N LEU A 102 -12.02 -5.27 -6.75
CA LEU A 102 -13.25 -5.89 -6.28
C LEU A 102 -14.46 -5.46 -7.12
N ALA A 103 -14.56 -4.18 -7.49
CA ALA A 103 -15.62 -3.68 -8.36
C ALA A 103 -15.58 -4.36 -9.73
N ILE A 104 -14.39 -4.48 -10.34
CA ILE A 104 -14.20 -5.25 -11.58
C ILE A 104 -14.62 -6.71 -11.38
N SER A 105 -14.20 -7.35 -10.28
CA SER A 105 -14.60 -8.74 -9.97
C SER A 105 -16.11 -8.91 -9.87
N ALA A 106 -16.81 -7.92 -9.34
CA ALA A 106 -18.26 -7.87 -9.21
C ALA A 106 -18.98 -7.37 -10.47
N GLY A 107 -18.26 -7.00 -11.53
CA GLY A 107 -18.86 -6.35 -12.71
C GLY A 107 -19.61 -5.06 -12.37
N ALA A 108 -19.12 -4.30 -11.40
CA ALA A 108 -19.79 -3.13 -10.83
C ALA A 108 -19.00 -1.84 -11.12
N GLY A 109 -19.69 -0.71 -11.20
CA GLY A 109 -19.06 0.59 -11.03
C GLY A 109 -18.47 0.73 -9.62
N VAL A 110 -17.55 1.67 -9.42
CA VAL A 110 -16.89 1.92 -8.13
C VAL A 110 -17.14 3.36 -7.66
N ILE A 111 -17.43 3.52 -6.38
CA ILE A 111 -17.45 4.83 -5.71
C ILE A 111 -16.13 4.96 -4.95
N ILE A 112 -15.36 6.01 -5.25
CA ILE A 112 -14.08 6.25 -4.57
C ILE A 112 -14.34 6.38 -3.05
N PRO A 113 -13.61 5.61 -2.22
CA PRO A 113 -13.83 5.59 -0.78
C PRO A 113 -13.38 6.89 -0.11
N THR A 114 -14.01 7.22 1.02
CA THR A 114 -13.50 8.23 1.96
C THR A 114 -12.37 7.65 2.81
N PHE A 115 -11.54 8.53 3.36
CA PHE A 115 -10.50 8.20 4.33
C PHE A 115 -10.85 8.74 5.70
N ALA A 116 -10.69 7.89 6.70
CA ALA A 116 -10.84 8.26 8.09
C ALA A 116 -9.57 8.99 8.53
N THR A 117 -9.74 10.21 9.01
CA THR A 117 -8.66 10.99 9.62
C THR A 117 -8.51 10.58 11.07
N ARG A 118 -7.28 10.58 11.59
CA ARG A 118 -7.02 10.23 12.99
C ARG A 118 -7.14 11.47 13.87
N SER A 119 -7.56 11.28 15.11
CA SER A 119 -7.43 12.32 16.14
C SER A 119 -5.95 12.62 16.39
N ASP A 120 -5.61 13.89 16.59
CA ASP A 120 -4.24 14.32 16.94
C ASP A 120 -3.79 13.74 18.30
N SER A 121 -4.75 13.47 19.19
CA SER A 121 -4.50 12.97 20.54
C SER A 121 -4.57 11.44 20.67
N ASP A 122 -5.22 10.76 19.73
CA ASP A 122 -5.45 9.31 19.77
C ASP A 122 -5.56 8.72 18.35
N LEU A 123 -4.52 8.02 17.91
CA LEU A 123 -4.41 7.44 16.56
C LEU A 123 -5.39 6.29 16.30
N LEU A 124 -6.09 5.81 17.33
CA LEU A 124 -7.15 4.80 17.22
C LEU A 124 -8.54 5.43 17.08
N LYS A 125 -8.68 6.75 17.32
CA LYS A 125 -9.92 7.49 17.10
C LYS A 125 -9.94 8.11 15.72
N TYR A 126 -11.09 7.93 15.07
CA TYR A 126 -11.36 8.39 13.71
C TYR A 126 -12.51 9.41 13.74
N GLU A 127 -12.19 10.65 14.07
CA GLU A 127 -13.18 11.68 14.38
C GLU A 127 -13.82 12.27 13.12
N THR A 128 -13.07 12.39 12.04
CA THR A 128 -13.56 12.92 10.77
C THR A 128 -13.23 12.00 9.60
N GLU A 129 -13.81 12.32 8.44
CA GLU A 129 -13.56 11.61 7.19
C GLU A 129 -13.48 12.61 6.04
N GLU A 130 -12.50 12.40 5.17
CA GLU A 130 -12.24 13.25 4.02
C GLU A 130 -12.16 12.42 2.74
N CYS A 131 -12.26 13.10 1.61
CA CYS A 131 -12.03 12.46 0.32
C CYS A 131 -10.51 12.41 0.02
N PRO A 132 -10.05 11.50 -0.86
CA PRO A 132 -8.62 11.19 -1.01
C PRO A 132 -7.74 12.32 -1.56
N GLU A 133 -8.31 13.45 -1.99
CA GLU A 133 -7.63 14.58 -2.63
C GLU A 133 -6.50 15.17 -1.78
N SER A 134 -6.59 15.06 -0.45
CA SER A 134 -5.54 15.50 0.47
C SER A 134 -4.22 14.74 0.27
N LEU A 135 -4.29 13.53 -0.30
CA LEU A 135 -3.15 12.62 -0.50
C LEU A 135 -2.90 12.27 -1.98
N PHE A 136 -3.95 12.10 -2.76
CA PHE A 136 -3.88 11.54 -4.11
C PHE A 136 -4.49 12.48 -5.15
N ASP A 137 -3.97 12.40 -6.37
CA ASP A 137 -4.56 13.06 -7.53
C ASP A 137 -5.77 12.25 -8.02
N THR A 138 -6.96 12.55 -7.47
CA THR A 138 -8.18 11.78 -7.77
C THR A 138 -8.75 12.08 -9.15
N GLU A 139 -8.41 13.22 -9.75
CA GLU A 139 -8.76 13.55 -11.13
C GLU A 139 -7.93 12.68 -12.09
N HIS A 140 -6.61 12.66 -11.92
CA HIS A 140 -5.73 11.76 -12.67
C HIS A 140 -6.13 10.30 -12.48
N TYR A 141 -6.48 9.90 -11.25
CA TYR A 141 -6.89 8.53 -10.97
C TYR A 141 -8.14 8.12 -11.75
N GLN A 142 -9.18 8.97 -11.77
CA GLN A 142 -10.39 8.72 -12.55
C GLN A 142 -10.11 8.66 -14.05
N GLN A 143 -9.26 9.56 -14.56
CA GLN A 143 -8.86 9.58 -15.96
C GLN A 143 -8.03 8.33 -16.34
N ALA A 144 -7.06 7.95 -15.52
CA ALA A 144 -6.24 6.77 -15.75
C ALA A 144 -7.07 5.49 -15.70
N LEU A 145 -8.04 5.39 -14.78
CA LEU A 145 -8.97 4.26 -14.74
C LEU A 145 -9.87 4.20 -15.96
N SER A 146 -10.44 5.33 -16.43
CA SER A 146 -11.29 5.34 -17.63
C SER A 146 -10.50 4.98 -18.89
N VAL A 147 -9.24 5.40 -18.96
CA VAL A 147 -8.32 5.00 -20.03
C VAL A 147 -7.92 3.54 -19.91
N ALA A 148 -7.70 2.98 -18.71
CA ALA A 148 -7.26 1.60 -18.51
C ALA A 148 -8.39 0.56 -18.52
N CYS A 149 -9.62 0.96 -18.20
CA CYS A 149 -10.80 0.12 -18.04
C CYS A 149 -12.08 0.90 -18.40
N PRO A 150 -12.44 1.05 -19.70
CA PRO A 150 -13.43 2.02 -20.13
C PRO A 150 -14.86 1.59 -19.77
N GLN A 151 -15.07 0.29 -19.50
CA GLN A 151 -16.34 -0.24 -18.99
C GLN A 151 -16.54 0.03 -17.49
N LEU A 152 -15.48 0.36 -16.74
CA LEU A 152 -15.58 0.68 -15.32
C LEU A 152 -16.08 2.12 -15.15
N ASN A 153 -17.32 2.25 -14.68
CA ASN A 153 -17.82 3.53 -14.22
C ASN A 153 -17.24 3.88 -12.85
N VAL A 154 -16.62 5.06 -12.74
CA VAL A 154 -16.05 5.57 -11.50
C VAL A 154 -16.84 6.80 -11.05
N ARG A 155 -17.25 6.82 -9.79
CA ARG A 155 -17.83 7.99 -9.13
C ARG A 155 -16.84 8.59 -8.16
N ALA A 156 -16.87 9.92 -8.07
CA ALA A 156 -16.12 10.66 -7.08
C ALA A 156 -16.52 10.24 -5.65
N CYS A 157 -15.64 10.53 -4.71
CA CYS A 157 -15.90 10.30 -3.31
C CYS A 157 -17.18 11.01 -2.84
N LYS A 158 -17.99 10.30 -2.04
CA LYS A 158 -19.32 10.74 -1.55
C LYS A 158 -20.39 10.95 -2.63
N ASP A 159 -20.12 10.71 -3.92
CA ASP A 159 -21.15 10.76 -4.95
C ASP A 159 -22.02 9.50 -4.92
N THR A 160 -23.11 9.58 -4.16
CA THR A 160 -24.14 8.55 -4.07
C THR A 160 -25.45 9.00 -4.69
N LYS A 161 -25.44 10.04 -5.54
CA LYS A 161 -26.66 10.64 -6.07
C LYS A 161 -27.44 9.62 -6.92
N GLY A 162 -28.73 9.46 -6.63
CA GLY A 162 -29.62 8.50 -7.32
C GLY A 162 -29.37 7.05 -6.95
N LEU A 163 -28.58 6.75 -5.92
CA LEU A 163 -28.39 5.41 -5.37
C LEU A 163 -29.25 5.21 -4.12
N ASP A 164 -30.58 5.17 -4.32
CA ASP A 164 -31.55 5.11 -3.22
C ASP A 164 -31.61 3.71 -2.56
N THR A 165 -31.15 2.68 -3.28
CA THR A 165 -31.06 1.31 -2.75
C THR A 165 -29.63 0.99 -2.35
N THR A 166 -29.44 0.65 -1.08
CA THR A 166 -28.16 0.19 -0.53
C THR A 166 -28.33 -1.16 0.14
N ILE A 167 -27.41 -2.09 -0.14
CA ILE A 167 -27.35 -3.41 0.50
C ILE A 167 -25.97 -3.56 1.14
N ASP A 168 -25.95 -3.93 2.41
CA ASP A 168 -24.71 -4.23 3.13
C ASP A 168 -24.28 -5.67 2.84
N ALA A 169 -23.13 -5.83 2.20
CA ALA A 169 -22.47 -7.12 2.08
C ALA A 169 -21.87 -7.53 3.43
N LYS A 170 -21.73 -8.83 3.63
CA LYS A 170 -21.10 -9.39 4.83
C LYS A 170 -19.70 -8.81 5.02
N PHE A 171 -19.46 -8.16 6.16
CA PHE A 171 -18.15 -7.65 6.53
C PHE A 171 -17.15 -8.81 6.68
N ARG A 172 -16.05 -8.75 5.94
CA ARG A 172 -14.98 -9.75 6.00
C ARG A 172 -14.20 -9.61 7.31
N LYS A 173 -13.95 -10.69 8.04
CA LYS A 173 -13.11 -10.65 9.25
C LYS A 173 -11.63 -10.82 8.88
N TYR A 174 -10.74 -10.41 9.79
CA TYR A 174 -9.29 -10.37 9.51
C TYR A 174 -8.71 -11.74 9.11
N LEU A 175 -9.16 -12.80 9.79
CA LEU A 175 -8.72 -14.18 9.57
C LEU A 175 -9.52 -14.91 8.49
N ASP A 176 -10.57 -14.29 7.94
CA ASP A 176 -11.28 -14.91 6.83
C ASP A 176 -10.34 -14.99 5.61
N PRO A 177 -10.59 -15.88 4.65
CA PRO A 177 -9.85 -15.87 3.39
C PRO A 177 -10.03 -14.55 2.63
N SER A 178 -8.97 -14.09 1.97
CA SER A 178 -9.07 -13.04 0.96
C SER A 178 -9.75 -13.59 -0.30
N HIS A 179 -10.38 -12.72 -1.07
CA HIS A 179 -10.99 -13.08 -2.34
C HIS A 179 -9.93 -13.32 -3.42
N SER A 180 -10.27 -14.20 -4.36
CA SER A 180 -9.60 -14.43 -5.63
C SER A 180 -10.66 -14.69 -6.70
N ASN A 181 -10.25 -15.16 -7.88
CA ASN A 181 -11.10 -15.35 -9.07
C ASN A 181 -12.43 -16.04 -8.73
N GLY A 182 -13.55 -15.42 -9.15
CA GLY A 182 -14.92 -15.90 -8.92
C GLY A 182 -15.47 -15.71 -7.50
N THR A 183 -14.62 -15.79 -6.46
CA THR A 183 -15.10 -15.80 -5.06
C THR A 183 -15.83 -14.52 -4.63
N PHE A 184 -15.39 -13.34 -5.11
CA PHE A 184 -16.06 -12.08 -4.77
C PHE A 184 -17.35 -11.88 -5.57
N ARG A 185 -17.39 -12.31 -6.85
CA ARG A 185 -18.62 -12.27 -7.65
C ARG A 185 -19.72 -13.09 -6.99
N ALA A 186 -19.39 -14.31 -6.57
CA ALA A 186 -20.30 -15.19 -5.84
C ALA A 186 -20.83 -14.54 -4.57
N LEU A 187 -19.96 -13.93 -3.74
CA LEU A 187 -20.37 -13.21 -2.54
C LEU A 187 -21.39 -12.09 -2.85
N ILE A 188 -21.15 -11.31 -3.91
CA ILE A 188 -22.05 -10.21 -4.28
C ILE A 188 -23.38 -10.73 -4.81
N ASP A 189 -23.36 -11.82 -5.59
CA ASP A 189 -24.57 -12.44 -6.10
C ASP A 189 -25.43 -13.03 -4.98
N ASP A 190 -24.79 -13.70 -4.02
CA ASP A 190 -25.45 -14.20 -2.80
C ASP A 190 -25.99 -13.03 -1.97
N THR A 191 -25.20 -11.97 -1.77
CA THR A 191 -25.63 -10.76 -1.05
C THR A 191 -26.88 -10.13 -1.68
N ILE A 192 -26.93 -10.05 -3.01
CA ILE A 192 -28.09 -9.51 -3.73
C ILE A 192 -29.30 -10.44 -3.54
N ALA A 193 -29.12 -11.75 -3.75
CA ALA A 193 -30.20 -12.73 -3.64
C ALA A 193 -30.80 -12.80 -2.23
N GLU A 194 -29.94 -12.78 -1.20
CA GLU A 194 -30.34 -12.84 0.22
C GLU A 194 -30.97 -11.53 0.72
N SER A 195 -30.70 -10.39 0.04
CA SER A 195 -31.25 -9.10 0.46
C SER A 195 -32.78 -9.05 0.44
N GLY A 196 -33.42 -9.80 -0.46
CA GLY A 196 -34.86 -9.72 -0.73
C GLY A 196 -35.33 -8.38 -1.29
N VAL A 197 -34.43 -7.41 -1.53
CA VAL A 197 -34.75 -6.06 -2.02
C VAL A 197 -34.80 -6.03 -3.54
N ILE A 198 -33.88 -6.76 -4.19
CA ILE A 198 -33.66 -6.69 -5.62
C ILE A 198 -33.02 -7.98 -6.13
N THR A 199 -33.33 -8.41 -7.35
CA THR A 199 -32.57 -9.48 -8.02
C THR A 199 -31.57 -8.89 -9.02
N ARG A 200 -30.50 -9.63 -9.30
CA ARG A 200 -29.42 -9.16 -10.19
C ARG A 200 -29.90 -8.76 -11.61
N PRO A 201 -30.81 -9.49 -12.27
CA PRO A 201 -31.33 -9.09 -13.59
C PRO A 201 -32.15 -7.79 -13.58
N GLU A 202 -32.64 -7.37 -12.42
CA GLU A 202 -33.43 -6.14 -12.30
C GLU A 202 -32.56 -4.90 -12.04
N ILE A 203 -31.28 -5.08 -11.72
CA ILE A 203 -30.32 -3.99 -11.58
C ILE A 203 -30.06 -3.38 -12.96
N SER A 204 -30.24 -2.08 -13.06
CA SER A 204 -30.03 -1.32 -14.31
C SER A 204 -29.75 0.14 -14.01
N ALA A 205 -29.42 0.95 -15.02
CA ALA A 205 -29.30 2.40 -14.86
C ALA A 205 -30.55 3.07 -14.25
N LYS A 206 -31.75 2.50 -14.48
CA LYS A 206 -33.02 3.01 -13.94
C LYS A 206 -33.32 2.53 -12.53
N ARG A 207 -32.67 1.45 -12.10
CA ARG A 207 -32.84 0.84 -10.77
C ARG A 207 -31.48 0.49 -10.19
N PRO A 208 -30.64 1.51 -9.92
CA PRO A 208 -29.27 1.28 -9.50
C PRO A 208 -29.22 0.84 -8.04
N VAL A 209 -28.19 0.05 -7.71
CA VAL A 209 -27.97 -0.51 -6.38
C VAL A 209 -26.54 -0.24 -5.98
N ARG A 210 -26.37 0.19 -4.73
CA ARG A 210 -25.07 0.30 -4.09
C ARG A 210 -24.86 -0.86 -3.12
N ILE A 211 -23.78 -1.60 -3.30
CA ILE A 211 -23.28 -2.59 -2.34
C ILE A 211 -22.22 -1.93 -1.46
N LEU A 212 -22.45 -1.92 -0.15
CA LEU A 212 -21.43 -1.57 0.83
C LEU A 212 -20.65 -2.82 1.20
N TYR A 213 -19.36 -2.85 0.91
CA TYR A 213 -18.51 -3.99 1.23
C TYR A 213 -17.38 -3.60 2.18
N GLY A 214 -17.38 -4.22 3.35
CA GLY A 214 -16.39 -3.95 4.38
C GLY A 214 -15.34 -5.04 4.49
N ASP A 215 -14.07 -4.65 4.53
CA ASP A 215 -12.96 -5.55 4.84
C ASP A 215 -12.06 -4.94 5.92
N PRO A 216 -11.18 -5.72 6.59
CA PRO A 216 -10.28 -5.21 7.61
C PRO A 216 -8.86 -4.99 7.08
N PHE A 217 -8.44 -5.68 6.02
CA PHE A 217 -7.15 -5.61 5.31
C PHE A 217 -7.11 -6.60 4.12
N LEU A 218 -6.37 -6.29 3.05
CA LEU A 218 -6.03 -7.19 1.92
C LEU A 218 -7.19 -8.06 1.41
N ALA A 219 -8.29 -7.45 1.01
CA ALA A 219 -9.45 -8.19 0.54
C ALA A 219 -9.22 -9.02 -0.74
N TRP A 220 -8.19 -8.72 -1.55
CA TRP A 220 -7.87 -9.45 -2.77
C TRP A 220 -6.50 -10.13 -2.71
N ASN A 221 -6.43 -11.40 -3.13
CA ASN A 221 -5.22 -12.19 -3.21
C ASN A 221 -4.73 -12.29 -4.67
N TYR A 222 -3.87 -11.35 -5.06
CA TYR A 222 -3.28 -11.30 -6.40
C TYR A 222 -2.41 -12.52 -6.72
N THR A 223 -1.83 -13.18 -5.72
CA THR A 223 -1.02 -14.38 -5.94
C THR A 223 -1.90 -15.58 -6.28
N ALA A 224 -2.96 -15.81 -5.50
CA ALA A 224 -3.93 -16.87 -5.80
C ALA A 224 -4.68 -16.63 -7.12
N ALA A 225 -4.87 -15.37 -7.51
CA ALA A 225 -5.50 -14.99 -8.77
C ALA A 225 -4.55 -15.01 -9.98
N ALA A 226 -3.23 -15.13 -9.78
CA ALA A 226 -2.20 -14.95 -10.81
C ALA A 226 -2.24 -13.57 -11.51
N GLU A 227 -2.45 -12.51 -10.73
CA GLU A 227 -2.78 -11.15 -11.20
C GLU A 227 -1.72 -10.08 -10.84
N THR A 228 -0.44 -10.45 -10.80
CA THR A 228 0.65 -9.49 -10.48
C THR A 228 0.66 -8.30 -11.45
N ASP A 229 0.45 -8.52 -12.75
CA ASP A 229 0.46 -7.44 -13.73
C ASP A 229 -0.78 -6.54 -13.65
N VAL A 230 -1.94 -7.11 -13.29
CA VAL A 230 -3.15 -6.32 -13.00
C VAL A 230 -2.91 -5.43 -11.78
N LYS A 231 -2.31 -5.97 -10.71
CA LYS A 231 -1.90 -5.19 -9.53
C LYS A 231 -0.99 -4.04 -9.95
N ASN A 232 0.04 -4.30 -10.74
CA ASN A 232 0.97 -3.27 -11.19
C ASN A 232 0.27 -2.19 -12.03
N GLY A 233 -0.62 -2.58 -12.94
CA GLY A 233 -1.42 -1.65 -13.74
C GLY A 233 -2.31 -0.76 -12.88
N LEU A 234 -3.04 -1.36 -11.92
CA LEU A 234 -3.86 -0.64 -10.95
C LEU A 234 -3.04 0.39 -10.18
N PHE A 235 -1.91 0.00 -9.58
CA PHE A 235 -1.07 0.92 -8.80
C PHE A 235 -0.52 2.08 -9.62
N ARG A 236 -0.28 1.90 -10.93
CA ARG A 236 0.18 2.98 -11.81
C ARG A 236 -0.88 4.05 -12.09
N THR A 237 -2.17 3.73 -11.91
CA THR A 237 -3.25 4.71 -12.12
C THR A 237 -3.34 5.74 -10.99
N LEU A 238 -2.82 5.44 -9.80
CA LEU A 238 -2.91 6.33 -8.63
C LEU A 238 -1.58 7.02 -8.39
N LYS A 239 -1.63 8.36 -8.37
CA LYS A 239 -0.48 9.21 -8.08
C LYS A 239 -0.76 10.04 -6.82
N TYR A 240 0.31 10.40 -6.12
CA TYR A 240 0.21 11.44 -5.09
C TYR A 240 -0.22 12.75 -5.71
N ASN A 241 -0.94 13.57 -4.95
CA ASN A 241 -1.31 14.90 -5.42
C ASN A 241 -0.06 15.77 -5.67
N LYS A 242 -0.24 16.83 -6.44
CA LYS A 242 0.83 17.76 -6.83
C LYS A 242 1.60 18.30 -5.62
N ARG A 243 0.91 18.64 -4.53
CA ARG A 243 1.53 19.16 -3.30
C ARG A 243 2.51 18.15 -2.68
N LEU A 244 2.10 16.90 -2.51
CA LEU A 244 2.96 15.87 -1.93
C LEU A 244 4.12 15.51 -2.87
N PHE A 245 3.87 15.51 -4.19
CA PHE A 245 4.91 15.32 -5.19
C PHE A 245 5.98 16.42 -5.12
N GLU A 246 5.56 17.69 -5.09
CA GLU A 246 6.45 18.84 -4.97
C GLU A 246 7.23 18.83 -3.65
N LEU A 247 6.56 18.50 -2.53
CA LEU A 247 7.22 18.36 -1.24
C LEU A 247 8.29 17.27 -1.26
N GLY A 248 8.00 16.11 -1.84
CA GLY A 248 8.99 15.03 -2.02
C GLY A 248 10.17 15.48 -2.87
N GLY A 249 9.92 16.26 -3.93
CA GLY A 249 10.96 16.87 -4.77
C GLY A 249 11.84 17.84 -3.99
N GLN A 250 11.26 18.68 -3.14
CA GLN A 250 12.00 19.62 -2.28
C GLN A 250 12.87 18.90 -1.26
N VAL A 251 12.32 17.87 -0.59
CA VAL A 251 13.06 17.02 0.34
C VAL A 251 14.26 16.35 -0.36
N PHE A 252 14.03 15.80 -1.54
CA PHE A 252 15.08 15.15 -2.31
C PHE A 252 16.15 16.14 -2.81
N ALA A 253 15.75 17.35 -3.22
CA ALA A 253 16.67 18.40 -3.61
C ALA A 253 17.54 18.87 -2.43
N ALA A 254 16.96 19.05 -1.24
CA ALA A 254 17.68 19.38 -0.03
C ALA A 254 18.66 18.26 0.36
N LEU A 255 18.24 16.99 0.27
CA LEU A 255 19.12 15.85 0.48
C LEU A 255 20.32 15.89 -0.47
N LYS A 256 20.09 16.14 -1.78
CA LYS A 256 21.14 16.25 -2.79
C LYS A 256 22.19 17.34 -2.54
N GLN A 257 21.87 18.38 -1.78
CA GLN A 257 22.84 19.43 -1.42
C GLN A 257 23.86 18.96 -0.38
N THR A 258 23.57 17.87 0.34
CA THR A 258 24.32 17.46 1.53
C THR A 258 24.97 16.07 1.41
N ILE A 259 24.48 15.25 0.48
CA ILE A 259 25.03 13.93 0.15
C ILE A 259 26.08 14.05 -0.96
N SER A 260 27.11 13.21 -0.90
CA SER A 260 28.20 13.21 -1.90
C SER A 260 28.16 12.03 -2.86
N GLY A 261 27.24 11.08 -2.64
CA GLY A 261 27.16 9.84 -3.38
C GLY A 261 25.80 9.13 -3.25
N PRO A 262 25.76 7.82 -3.53
CA PRO A 262 24.57 7.00 -3.35
C PRO A 262 24.08 7.01 -1.90
N VAL A 263 22.76 7.07 -1.74
CA VAL A 263 22.09 7.02 -0.43
C VAL A 263 21.32 5.72 -0.30
N VAL A 264 21.41 5.09 0.88
CA VAL A 264 20.53 3.98 1.25
C VAL A 264 19.35 4.55 2.05
N ALA A 265 18.14 4.32 1.57
CA ALA A 265 16.92 4.72 2.26
C ALA A 265 16.36 3.54 3.09
N ILE A 266 16.09 3.79 4.37
CA ILE A 266 15.59 2.79 5.33
C ILE A 266 14.26 3.26 5.90
N HIS A 267 13.28 2.36 5.89
CA HIS A 267 12.04 2.53 6.64
C HIS A 267 12.11 1.72 7.92
N LEU A 268 12.21 2.43 9.06
CA LEU A 268 12.31 1.85 10.39
C LEU A 268 10.96 1.95 11.09
N ARG A 269 10.41 0.81 11.56
CA ARG A 269 9.16 0.76 12.33
C ARG A 269 9.49 0.76 13.82
N GLY A 270 9.72 1.95 14.37
CA GLY A 270 10.06 2.16 15.77
C GLY A 270 8.91 2.64 16.66
N GLU A 271 7.71 2.84 16.12
CA GLU A 271 6.60 3.40 16.85
C GLU A 271 5.97 2.41 17.83
N THR A 272 5.42 2.91 18.94
CA THR A 272 4.77 2.08 19.98
C THR A 272 3.52 1.36 19.49
N ASP A 273 2.90 1.83 18.40
CA ASP A 273 1.77 1.19 17.73
C ASP A 273 2.19 0.05 16.78
N TRP A 274 3.49 -0.25 16.65
CA TRP A 274 3.97 -1.38 15.88
C TRP A 274 3.81 -2.71 16.65
N PRO A 275 3.07 -3.70 16.12
CA PRO A 275 2.84 -4.94 16.85
C PRO A 275 4.15 -5.76 17.00
N GLY A 276 4.48 -6.21 18.21
CA GLY A 276 5.71 -6.97 18.45
C GLY A 276 5.85 -8.26 17.63
N GLY A 277 4.74 -8.87 17.22
CA GLY A 277 4.73 -10.04 16.32
C GLY A 277 5.17 -9.74 14.88
N PHE A 278 5.26 -8.47 14.49
CA PHE A 278 5.69 -8.02 13.16
C PHE A 278 7.18 -7.65 13.12
N GLY A 279 7.89 -7.87 14.22
CA GLY A 279 9.32 -7.58 14.37
C GLY A 279 9.56 -6.51 15.43
N ARG A 280 10.55 -6.75 16.29
CA ARG A 280 10.98 -5.79 17.32
C ARG A 280 11.95 -4.76 16.74
N LEU A 281 12.01 -3.58 17.36
CA LEU A 281 12.90 -2.49 16.93
C LEU A 281 14.38 -2.91 16.96
N ASP A 282 14.81 -3.58 18.02
CA ASP A 282 16.19 -4.07 18.15
C ASP A 282 16.58 -5.02 17.01
N ILE A 283 15.69 -5.96 16.67
CA ILE A 283 15.89 -6.89 15.55
C ILE A 283 15.96 -6.13 14.21
N GLN A 284 15.07 -5.15 13.98
CA GLN A 284 15.11 -4.33 12.77
C GLN A 284 16.44 -3.57 12.65
N ILE A 285 16.88 -2.95 13.75
CA ILE A 285 18.17 -2.24 13.82
C ILE A 285 19.31 -3.19 13.47
N ASP A 286 19.41 -4.35 14.12
CA ASP A 286 20.50 -5.29 13.86
C ASP A 286 20.50 -5.80 12.42
N LEU A 287 19.33 -6.12 11.86
CA LEU A 287 19.20 -6.55 10.45
C LEU A 287 19.63 -5.46 9.48
N TYR A 288 19.18 -4.22 9.68
CA TYR A 288 19.55 -3.11 8.81
C TYR A 288 21.03 -2.75 8.95
N THR A 289 21.59 -2.77 10.16
CA THR A 289 23.03 -2.58 10.38
C THR A 289 23.84 -3.64 9.65
N GLN A 290 23.45 -4.92 9.74
CA GLN A 290 24.12 -5.98 9.01
C GLN A 290 24.04 -5.79 7.49
N ALA A 291 22.86 -5.46 6.96
CA ALA A 291 22.67 -5.21 5.53
C ALA A 291 23.52 -4.02 5.04
N LEU A 292 23.61 -2.95 5.82
CA LEU A 292 24.48 -1.80 5.52
C LEU A 292 25.96 -2.20 5.51
N LEU A 293 26.41 -3.02 6.46
CA LEU A 293 27.78 -3.54 6.49
C LEU A 293 28.10 -4.39 5.26
N GLU A 294 27.19 -5.28 4.86
CA GLU A 294 27.33 -6.11 3.66
C GLU A 294 27.36 -5.27 2.38
N LEU A 295 26.49 -4.27 2.27
CA LEU A 295 26.47 -3.33 1.16
C LEU A 295 27.78 -2.56 1.09
N ARG A 296 28.20 -1.94 2.20
CA ARG A 296 29.45 -1.18 2.30
C ARG A 296 30.67 -2.00 1.89
N ASN A 297 30.74 -3.26 2.31
CA ASN A 297 31.85 -4.16 1.95
C ASN A 297 31.82 -4.58 0.47
N SER A 298 30.65 -4.61 -0.17
CA SER A 298 30.49 -5.00 -1.57
C SER A 298 30.48 -3.82 -2.55
N THR A 299 30.32 -2.58 -2.06
CA THR A 299 30.31 -1.35 -2.85
C THR A 299 31.52 -0.47 -2.50
N ARG A 300 32.67 -0.83 -3.08
CA ARG A 300 33.96 -0.14 -2.93
C ARG A 300 34.31 0.61 -4.21
N ASP A 301 34.93 1.78 -4.09
CA ASP A 301 35.51 2.51 -5.22
C ASP A 301 36.90 1.97 -5.59
N VAL A 302 37.55 2.61 -6.56
CA VAL A 302 38.89 2.24 -7.04
C VAL A 302 39.98 2.33 -5.97
N ASN A 303 39.74 3.07 -4.89
CA ASN A 303 40.65 3.24 -3.75
C ASN A 303 40.22 2.38 -2.55
N ASP A 304 39.39 1.36 -2.76
CA ASP A 304 38.82 0.50 -1.72
C ASP A 304 38.02 1.25 -0.65
N THR A 305 37.52 2.44 -0.99
CA THR A 305 36.68 3.25 -0.10
C THR A 305 35.20 2.93 -0.34
N ALA A 306 34.41 2.82 0.72
CA ALA A 306 32.97 2.62 0.58
C ALA A 306 32.31 3.77 -0.19
N THR A 307 31.50 3.44 -1.19
CA THR A 307 30.78 4.43 -1.99
C THR A 307 29.49 4.91 -1.32
N ILE A 308 28.88 4.07 -0.48
CA ILE A 308 27.72 4.41 0.34
C ILE A 308 28.24 4.96 1.67
N LYS A 309 27.87 6.20 1.98
CA LYS A 309 28.27 6.93 3.20
C LYS A 309 27.11 7.64 3.91
N ASP A 310 25.98 7.72 3.22
CA ASP A 310 24.82 8.50 3.60
C ASP A 310 23.60 7.57 3.70
N VAL A 311 22.91 7.63 4.85
CA VAL A 311 21.71 6.83 5.10
C VAL A 311 20.54 7.76 5.39
N TYR A 312 19.47 7.58 4.64
CA TYR A 312 18.21 8.30 4.85
C TYR A 312 17.25 7.41 5.63
N VAL A 313 16.75 7.88 6.78
CA VAL A 313 15.88 7.08 7.65
C VAL A 313 14.50 7.71 7.77
N SER A 314 13.47 6.94 7.43
CA SER A 314 12.07 7.28 7.66
C SER A 314 11.53 6.46 8.84
N CYS A 315 11.13 7.13 9.92
CA CYS A 315 10.56 6.51 11.12
C CYS A 315 9.65 7.49 11.85
N GLY A 316 8.49 7.05 12.32
CA GLY A 316 7.59 7.87 13.14
C GLY A 316 7.99 8.02 14.61
N ASN A 317 9.13 7.46 15.04
CA ASN A 317 9.63 7.55 16.41
C ASN A 317 11.06 8.13 16.45
N PRO A 318 11.24 9.38 16.91
CA PRO A 318 12.56 10.02 17.00
C PRO A 318 13.58 9.25 17.85
N SER A 319 13.16 8.67 18.98
CA SER A 319 14.06 7.90 19.84
C SER A 319 14.60 6.66 19.13
N ALA A 320 13.78 6.02 18.29
CA ALA A 320 14.23 4.87 17.49
C ALA A 320 15.27 5.27 16.44
N ILE A 321 15.15 6.46 15.85
CA ILE A 321 16.15 7.01 14.92
C ILE A 321 17.48 7.26 15.66
N LEU A 322 17.43 7.84 16.86
CA LEU A 322 18.63 8.08 17.68
C LEU A 322 19.35 6.76 18.02
N THR A 323 18.63 5.76 18.51
CA THR A 323 19.20 4.44 18.79
C THR A 323 19.82 3.81 17.54
N PHE A 324 19.18 3.97 16.38
CA PHE A 324 19.74 3.46 15.12
C PHE A 324 21.00 4.22 14.71
N ARG A 325 21.03 5.54 14.87
CA ARG A 325 22.21 6.37 14.61
C ARG A 325 23.40 5.95 15.48
N GLU A 326 23.21 5.83 16.79
CA GLU A 326 24.25 5.39 17.74
C GLU A 326 24.85 4.03 17.35
N LYS A 327 24.03 3.14 16.77
CA LYS A 327 24.49 1.83 16.27
C LYS A 327 25.35 1.95 15.00
N LEU A 328 25.11 2.96 14.17
CA LEU A 328 25.81 3.18 12.90
C LEU A 328 27.07 4.06 13.05
N GLU A 329 27.16 4.91 14.08
CA GLU A 329 28.30 5.80 14.32
C GLU A 329 29.67 5.08 14.32
N PRO A 330 29.85 3.93 15.01
CA PRO A 330 31.12 3.19 14.99
C PRO A 330 31.52 2.68 13.60
N LEU A 331 30.59 2.68 12.65
CA LEU A 331 30.81 2.25 11.27
C LEU A 331 31.30 3.39 10.38
N GLY A 332 31.42 4.62 10.89
CA GLY A 332 31.83 5.79 10.11
C GLY A 332 30.72 6.35 9.20
N GLU A 333 29.49 5.86 9.34
CA GLU A 333 28.30 6.41 8.67
C GLU A 333 27.97 7.76 9.34
N THR A 334 28.40 8.84 8.72
CA THR A 334 28.50 10.14 9.40
C THR A 334 27.22 10.96 9.34
N ARG A 335 26.22 10.55 8.54
CA ARG A 335 25.03 11.38 8.28
C ARG A 335 23.77 10.53 8.14
N SER A 336 22.98 10.50 9.21
CA SER A 336 21.60 10.03 9.18
C SER A 336 20.66 11.22 8.98
N PHE A 337 19.85 11.21 7.93
CA PHE A 337 18.83 12.23 7.71
C PHE A 337 17.50 11.79 8.31
N GLU A 338 16.86 12.72 9.03
CA GLU A 338 15.60 12.52 9.75
C GLU A 338 14.46 13.14 8.95
N ILE A 339 13.43 12.35 8.66
CA ILE A 339 12.08 12.90 8.45
C ILE A 339 11.26 12.55 9.68
N ARG A 340 10.74 13.59 10.32
CA ARG A 340 9.77 13.49 11.41
C ARG A 340 8.35 13.35 10.84
N PRO A 341 7.66 12.25 11.09
CA PRO A 341 6.21 12.28 11.14
C PRO A 341 5.75 11.84 12.53
N LYS A 342 5.38 12.81 13.38
CA LYS A 342 4.25 12.73 14.33
C LYS A 342 4.23 13.96 15.25
N GLY A 343 3.18 14.77 15.08
CA GLY A 343 2.85 15.96 15.85
C GLY A 343 2.33 17.04 14.90
N ASP A 344 1.02 17.30 14.95
CA ASP A 344 0.29 18.31 14.18
C ASP A 344 0.03 18.02 12.69
N TYR A 345 -1.05 17.27 12.42
CA TYR A 345 -1.81 17.45 11.18
C TYR A 345 -3.28 17.76 11.48
N GLY A 346 -3.51 18.77 12.32
CA GLY A 346 -4.42 19.81 11.90
C GLY A 346 -3.78 20.51 10.69
N ILE A 347 -4.48 20.62 9.57
CA ILE A 347 -3.98 21.26 8.34
C ILE A 347 -3.48 22.68 8.66
N ARG A 348 -2.18 22.84 8.96
CA ARG A 348 -1.43 24.10 8.97
C ARG A 348 0.07 23.80 9.09
N GLU A 349 0.78 24.14 8.01
CA GLU A 349 2.23 24.20 7.80
C GLU A 349 3.08 22.92 8.07
N PRO A 350 3.80 22.40 7.05
CA PRO A 350 4.68 21.26 7.25
C PRO A 350 5.91 21.65 8.08
N GLY A 351 6.11 20.94 9.20
CA GLY A 351 7.29 21.03 10.04
C GLY A 351 8.59 20.79 9.26
N VAL A 352 9.59 21.60 9.61
CA VAL A 352 10.91 21.68 8.99
C VAL A 352 11.69 20.37 9.19
N CYS A 353 12.24 19.84 8.09
CA CYS A 353 13.28 18.81 8.12
C CYS A 353 14.51 19.36 8.87
N GLY A 354 14.85 18.78 10.02
CA GLY A 354 16.01 19.20 10.80
C GLY A 354 17.28 18.62 10.21
N LEU A 355 18.18 19.50 9.74
CA LEU A 355 19.60 19.19 9.56
C LEU A 355 20.26 19.23 10.94
N LEU A 356 20.87 18.13 11.38
CA LEU A 356 21.84 18.18 12.47
C LEU A 356 23.20 18.45 11.82
N HIS A 357 23.68 19.69 11.96
CA HIS A 357 25.07 20.02 11.68
C HIS A 357 25.94 19.35 12.75
N GLY A 358 26.89 18.52 12.32
CA GLY A 358 28.12 18.34 13.09
C GLY A 358 28.93 19.61 12.93
N ASP A 359 29.26 20.26 14.05
CA ASP A 359 30.13 21.43 14.07
C ASP A 359 31.51 21.04 13.50
N PRO A 360 32.07 21.83 12.56
CA PRO A 360 33.41 21.66 12.05
C PRO A 360 34.37 22.51 12.90
N ASP A 361 34.66 22.02 14.08
CA ASP A 361 35.96 22.19 14.74
C ASP A 361 36.37 20.74 15.09
N GLU A 362 36.87 19.92 14.16
CA GLU A 362 38.01 20.10 13.22
C GLU A 362 37.71 20.47 11.76
#